data_AF-W7SNU6-F1
#
_entry.id   AF-W7SNU6-F1
#
_cell.length_a   1.000
_cell.length_b   1.000
_cell.length_c   1.000
_cell.angle_alpha   90.00
_cell.angle_beta   90.00
_cell.angle_gamma   90.00
#
_symmetry.space_group_name_H-M   'P 1'
#
loop_
_entity.id
_entity.type
_entity.pdbx_description
1 polymer ?
#
loop_
_entity_poly.entity_id
_entity_poly.type
_entity_poly.pdbx_seq_one_letter_code
_entity_poly.pdbx_strand_id
1 'polypeptide(L)'
;MTVAPPSDSDRLRARVAELESEIDGLRRALRTRTVIAQATGLLAAVGEHAPQQGFQLLVELSQQYNVKLHTLARQVVDLATELGPRRAATLVGAGQGPELVDATGSLVEGAQGAAGGRGHAPSGSGDGTTW
;
A
#
# COMPACT_ATOMS: atom_id res chain seq x y z
N MET A 1 33.43 25.46 27.77
CA MET A 1 33.66 24.03 27.50
C MET A 1 33.81 23.89 25.99
N THR A 2 35.05 23.93 25.48
CA THR A 2 35.33 23.93 24.03
C THR A 2 35.39 22.48 23.56
N VAL A 3 34.39 22.05 22.79
CA VAL A 3 34.43 20.74 22.12
C VAL A 3 35.52 20.79 21.05
N ALA A 4 36.49 19.87 21.11
CA ALA A 4 37.51 19.73 20.08
C ALA A 4 36.84 19.45 18.72
N PRO A 5 37.37 19.96 17.60
CA PRO A 5 36.79 19.71 16.29
C PRO A 5 36.71 18.20 16.02
N PRO A 6 35.63 17.72 15.35
CA PRO A 6 35.44 16.31 15.10
C PRO A 6 36.63 15.77 14.31
N SER A 7 37.17 14.65 14.80
CA SER A 7 38.31 14.00 14.16
C SER A 7 37.92 13.50 12.77
N ASP A 8 38.91 13.25 11.91
CA ASP A 8 38.64 12.65 10.61
C ASP A 8 37.93 11.30 10.73
N SER A 9 38.21 10.54 11.80
CA SER A 9 37.48 9.30 12.11
C SER A 9 35.99 9.56 12.39
N ASP A 10 35.65 10.61 13.13
CA ASP A 10 34.25 10.97 13.42
C ASP A 10 33.50 11.37 12.16
N ARG A 11 34.17 12.12 11.27
CA ARG A 11 33.60 12.51 9.97
C ARG A 11 33.38 11.31 9.06
N LEU A 12 34.34 10.38 9.01
CA LEU A 12 34.20 9.12 8.27
C LEU A 12 33.06 8.26 8.82
N ARG A 13 32.94 8.15 10.15
CA ARG A 13 31.84 7.42 10.79
C ARG A 13 30.48 8.04 10.47
N ALA A 14 30.36 9.36 10.53
CA ALA A 14 29.12 10.06 10.17
C ALA A 14 28.76 9.80 8.70
N ARG A 15 29.74 9.84 7.79
CA ARG A 15 29.52 9.57 6.37
C ARG A 15 29.10 8.12 6.11
N VAL A 16 29.72 7.15 6.80
CA VAL A 16 29.32 5.74 6.70
C VAL A 16 27.88 5.55 7.18
N ALA A 17 27.51 6.11 8.33
CA ALA A 17 26.15 6.01 8.86
C ALA A 17 25.09 6.64 7.92
N GLU A 18 25.42 7.76 7.29
CA GLU A 18 24.55 8.40 6.28
C GLU A 18 24.34 7.47 5.07
N LEU A 19 25.42 6.91 4.52
CA LEU A 19 25.35 5.99 3.38
C LEU A 19 24.60 4.70 3.71
N GLU A 20 24.79 4.16 4.92
CA GLU A 20 24.03 2.99 5.38
C GLU A 20 22.53 3.29 5.46
N SER A 21 22.15 4.45 6.01
CA SER A 21 20.76 4.90 6.05
C SER A 21 20.16 5.07 4.65
N GLU A 22 20.92 5.64 3.70
CA GLU A 22 20.51 5.79 2.31
C GLU A 22 20.30 4.43 1.63
N ILE A 23 21.26 3.52 1.76
CA ILE A 23 21.17 2.15 1.23
C ILE A 23 19.95 1.44 1.81
N ASP A 24 19.68 1.58 3.10
CA ASP A 24 18.52 0.95 3.74
C ASP A 24 17.20 1.59 3.30
N GLY A 25 17.17 2.90 3.05
CA GLY A 25 16.06 3.58 2.40
C GLY A 25 15.78 3.01 1.01
N LEU A 26 16.81 2.92 0.16
CA LEU A 26 16.71 2.40 -1.20
C LEU A 26 16.27 0.93 -1.22
N ARG A 27 16.84 0.09 -0.37
CA ARG A 27 16.45 -1.33 -0.23
C ARG A 27 14.98 -1.47 0.15
N ARG A 28 14.49 -0.65 1.09
CA ARG A 28 13.08 -0.63 1.47
C ARG A 28 12.19 -0.21 0.31
N ALA A 29 12.56 0.85 -0.42
CA ALA A 29 11.80 1.32 -1.58
C ALA A 29 11.71 0.24 -2.68
N LEU A 30 12.82 -0.45 -2.97
CA LEU A 30 12.86 -1.54 -3.93
C LEU A 30 11.97 -2.71 -3.50
N ARG A 31 12.06 -3.17 -2.24
CA ARG A 31 11.20 -4.24 -1.71
C ARG A 31 9.72 -3.90 -1.85
N THR A 32 9.34 -2.67 -1.48
CA THR A 32 7.97 -2.16 -1.62
C THR A 32 7.51 -2.17 -3.07
N ARG A 33 8.35 -1.70 -4.00
CA ARG A 33 8.02 -1.72 -5.43
C ARG A 33 7.85 -3.14 -5.97
N THR A 34 8.74 -4.05 -5.58
CA THR A 34 8.69 -5.46 -6.01
C THR A 34 7.42 -6.15 -5.53
N VAL A 35 7.04 -6.01 -4.25
CA VAL A 35 5.84 -6.68 -3.73
C VAL A 35 4.55 -6.15 -4.38
N ILE A 36 4.48 -4.84 -4.63
CA ILE A 36 3.36 -4.23 -5.36
C ILE A 36 3.29 -4.76 -6.79
N ALA A 37 4.42 -4.86 -7.50
CA ALA A 37 4.47 -5.39 -8.85
C ALA A 37 4.04 -6.88 -8.90
N GLN A 38 4.46 -7.69 -7.92
CA GLN A 38 4.05 -9.08 -7.80
C GLN A 38 2.53 -9.22 -7.60
N ALA A 39 1.97 -8.49 -6.64
CA ALA A 39 0.52 -8.49 -6.40
C ALA A 39 -0.26 -8.03 -7.63
N THR A 40 0.22 -6.98 -8.30
CA THR A 40 -0.36 -6.46 -9.55
C THR A 40 -0.41 -7.54 -10.62
N GLY A 41 0.70 -8.26 -10.84
CA GLY A 41 0.77 -9.35 -11.81
C GLY A 41 -0.15 -10.51 -11.47
N LEU A 42 -0.24 -10.89 -10.18
CA LEU A 42 -1.14 -11.93 -9.70
C LEU A 42 -2.61 -11.59 -10.01
N LEU A 43 -3.04 -10.38 -9.66
CA LEU A 43 -4.43 -9.93 -9.89
C LEU A 43 -4.75 -9.81 -11.39
N ALA A 44 -3.83 -9.24 -12.17
CA ALA A 44 -4.01 -9.12 -13.62
C ALA A 44 -4.10 -10.48 -14.31
N ALA A 45 -3.27 -11.46 -13.90
CA ALA A 45 -3.28 -12.80 -14.48
C ALA A 45 -4.58 -13.58 -14.19
N VAL A 46 -5.17 -13.40 -13.00
CA VAL A 46 -6.42 -14.09 -12.65
C VAL A 46 -7.63 -13.45 -13.29
N GLY A 47 -7.64 -12.11 -13.42
CA GLY A 47 -8.70 -11.39 -14.11
C GLY A 47 -8.63 -11.48 -15.64
N GLU A 48 -7.55 -12.02 -16.21
CA GLU A 48 -7.27 -11.95 -17.65
C GLU A 48 -7.30 -10.50 -18.17
N HIS A 49 -6.72 -9.59 -17.39
CA HIS A 49 -6.67 -8.14 -17.67
C HIS A 49 -5.24 -7.65 -17.80
N ALA A 50 -5.05 -6.42 -18.29
CA ALA A 50 -3.72 -5.83 -18.33
C ALA A 50 -3.23 -5.50 -16.90
N PRO A 51 -1.91 -5.45 -16.68
CA PRO A 51 -1.32 -5.12 -15.38
C PRO A 51 -1.85 -3.83 -14.76
N GLN A 52 -2.19 -2.84 -15.59
CA GLN A 52 -2.75 -1.56 -15.14
C GLN A 52 -4.07 -1.74 -14.39
N GLN A 53 -4.95 -2.63 -14.85
CA GLN A 53 -6.21 -2.92 -14.14
C GLN A 53 -5.95 -3.65 -12.81
N GLY A 54 -4.98 -4.57 -12.77
CA GLY A 54 -4.59 -5.25 -11.53
C GLY A 54 -4.06 -4.28 -10.46
N PHE A 55 -3.28 -3.28 -10.88
CA PHE A 55 -2.78 -2.24 -9.98
C PHE A 55 -3.93 -1.33 -9.50
N GLN A 56 -4.82 -0.94 -10.40
CA GLN A 56 -5.97 -0.10 -10.07
C GLN A 56 -6.89 -0.77 -9.04
N LEU A 57 -7.16 -2.07 -9.21
CA LEU A 57 -7.91 -2.86 -8.23
C LEU A 57 -7.23 -2.84 -6.85
N LEU A 58 -5.91 -2.99 -6.81
CA LEU A 58 -5.14 -2.94 -5.57
C LEU A 58 -5.27 -1.56 -4.89
N VAL A 59 -5.26 -0.46 -5.67
CA VAL A 59 -5.48 0.90 -5.17
C VAL A 59 -6.88 1.06 -4.60
N GLU A 60 -7.92 0.63 -5.32
CA GLU A 60 -9.32 0.70 -4.89
C GLU A 60 -9.53 -0.03 -3.57
N LEU A 61 -9.03 -1.26 -3.46
CA LEU A 61 -9.12 -2.05 -2.22
C LEU A 61 -8.32 -1.41 -1.08
N SER A 62 -7.13 -0.85 -1.36
CA SER A 62 -6.34 -0.17 -0.33
C SER A 62 -7.08 1.03 0.26
N GLN A 63 -7.83 1.78 -0.57
CA GLN A 63 -8.64 2.91 -0.15
C GLN A 63 -9.90 2.45 0.58
N GLN A 64 -10.60 1.45 0.03
CA GLN A 64 -11.82 0.88 0.60
C GLN A 64 -11.59 0.35 2.01
N TYR A 65 -10.46 -0.32 2.25
CA TYR A 65 -10.11 -0.86 3.56
C TYR A 65 -9.19 0.05 4.39
N ASN A 66 -8.80 1.22 3.87
CA ASN A 66 -7.86 2.15 4.51
C ASN A 66 -6.54 1.48 4.96
N VAL A 67 -5.99 0.61 4.10
CA VAL A 67 -4.73 -0.11 4.34
C VAL A 67 -3.66 0.45 3.40
N LYS A 68 -2.41 0.54 3.88
CA LYS A 68 -1.30 0.94 3.01
C LYS A 68 -1.16 -0.03 1.83
N LEU A 69 -1.07 0.49 0.62
CA LEU A 69 -1.01 -0.29 -0.62
C LEU A 69 0.01 -1.45 -0.59
N HIS A 70 1.21 -1.20 -0.06
CA HIS A 70 2.25 -2.22 0.04
C HIS A 70 1.95 -3.32 1.06
N THR A 71 1.20 -3.00 2.12
CA THR A 71 0.73 -3.97 3.11
C THR A 71 -0.30 -4.89 2.47
N LEU A 72 -1.28 -4.31 1.76
CA LEU A 72 -2.26 -5.08 1.01
C LEU A 72 -1.60 -5.96 -0.06
N ALA A 73 -0.65 -5.40 -0.83
CA ALA A 73 0.10 -6.15 -1.82
C ALA A 73 0.80 -7.38 -1.21
N ARG A 74 1.43 -7.20 -0.04
CA ARG A 74 2.09 -8.29 0.66
C ARG A 74 1.08 -9.39 1.05
N GLN A 75 -0.06 -9.01 1.60
CA GLN A 75 -1.11 -9.96 1.98
C GLN A 75 -1.65 -10.74 0.77
N VAL A 76 -1.80 -10.11 -0.39
CA VAL A 76 -2.19 -10.79 -1.63
C VAL A 76 -1.13 -11.82 -2.05
N VAL A 77 0.16 -11.45 -1.99
CA VAL A 77 1.28 -12.34 -2.34
C VAL A 77 1.40 -13.51 -1.35
N ASP A 78 1.26 -13.24 -0.06
CA ASP A 78 1.30 -14.26 1.00
C ASP A 78 0.15 -15.26 0.80
N LEU A 79 -1.08 -14.76 0.61
CA LEU A 79 -2.25 -15.59 0.34
C LEU A 79 -2.11 -16.43 -0.94
N ALA A 80 -1.49 -15.88 -1.98
CA ALA A 80 -1.23 -16.59 -3.23
C ALA A 80 -0.18 -17.71 -3.05
N THR A 81 0.76 -17.52 -2.13
CA THR A 81 1.76 -18.53 -1.78
C THR A 81 1.13 -19.70 -1.01
N GLU A 82 0.16 -19.40 -0.13
CA GLU A 82 -0.51 -20.41 0.69
C GLU A 82 -1.61 -21.18 -0.06
N LEU A 83 -2.47 -20.47 -0.80
CA LEU A 83 -3.69 -21.02 -1.40
C LEU A 83 -3.60 -21.20 -2.92
N GLY A 84 -2.54 -20.67 -3.54
CA GLY A 84 -2.39 -20.54 -4.98
C GLY A 84 -3.00 -19.24 -5.54
N PRO A 85 -2.53 -18.80 -6.72
CA PRO A 85 -2.82 -17.46 -7.26
C PRO A 85 -4.30 -17.22 -7.56
N ARG A 86 -5.01 -18.22 -8.13
CA ARG A 86 -6.43 -18.07 -8.45
C ARG A 86 -7.29 -17.89 -7.20
N ARG A 87 -7.07 -18.69 -6.16
CA ARG A 87 -7.85 -18.61 -4.91
C ARG A 87 -7.60 -17.28 -4.20
N ALA A 88 -6.35 -16.83 -4.13
CA ALA A 88 -6.01 -15.55 -3.53
C ALA A 88 -6.72 -14.38 -4.23
N ALA A 89 -6.68 -14.33 -5.56
CA ALA A 89 -7.34 -13.29 -6.32
C ALA A 89 -8.88 -13.36 -6.24
N THR A 90 -9.48 -14.55 -6.16
CA THR A 90 -10.93 -14.68 -5.96
C THR A 90 -11.37 -14.11 -4.61
N LEU A 91 -10.64 -14.37 -3.53
CA LEU A 91 -10.93 -13.81 -2.21
C LEU A 91 -10.86 -12.28 -2.24
N VAL A 92 -9.78 -11.75 -2.80
CA VAL A 92 -9.55 -10.31 -2.96
C VAL A 92 -10.65 -9.65 -3.81
N GLY A 93 -11.07 -10.29 -4.92
CA GLY A 93 -12.11 -9.79 -5.82
C GLY A 93 -13.54 -9.92 -5.30
N ALA A 94 -13.81 -10.84 -4.38
CA ALA A 94 -15.14 -11.03 -3.78
C ALA A 94 -15.50 -9.95 -2.75
N GLY A 95 -14.64 -8.94 -2.52
CA GLY A 95 -14.77 -8.01 -1.39
C GLY A 95 -14.64 -8.71 -0.04
N GLN A 96 -14.34 -10.01 -0.05
CA GLN A 96 -13.83 -10.78 1.07
C GLN A 96 -12.32 -10.58 1.06
N GLY A 97 -11.89 -9.33 1.24
CA GLY A 97 -10.53 -9.07 1.66
C GLY A 97 -10.20 -10.04 2.81
N PRO A 98 -8.94 -10.45 2.97
CA PRO A 98 -8.60 -11.26 4.13
C PRO A 98 -9.14 -10.55 5.39
N GLU A 99 -9.39 -11.24 6.50
CA GLU A 99 -9.60 -10.54 7.76
C GLU A 99 -8.34 -9.72 8.06
N LEU A 100 -8.29 -8.50 7.52
CA LEU A 100 -7.07 -7.74 7.30
C LEU A 100 -6.76 -6.99 8.57
N VAL A 101 -6.28 -7.77 9.54
CA VAL A 101 -5.44 -7.33 10.64
C VAL A 101 -4.59 -6.13 10.26
N ASP A 102 -4.59 -5.13 11.13
CA ASP A 102 -3.74 -3.95 11.00
C ASP A 102 -2.25 -4.33 10.97
N ALA A 103 -1.37 -3.35 10.78
CA ALA A 103 0.08 -3.57 10.81
C ALA A 103 0.61 -4.15 12.16
N THR A 104 -0.28 -4.42 13.12
CA THR A 104 -0.04 -4.91 14.48
C THR A 104 -0.68 -6.29 14.77
N GLY A 105 -1.58 -6.82 13.92
CA GLY A 105 -2.20 -8.13 14.13
C GLY A 105 -3.51 -8.16 14.91
N SER A 106 -4.26 -7.06 15.03
CA SER A 106 -5.56 -7.06 15.75
C SER A 106 -6.77 -7.15 14.82
N LEU A 107 -7.76 -7.97 15.19
CA LEU A 107 -9.10 -8.03 14.58
C LEU A 107 -9.79 -6.66 14.75
N VAL A 108 -10.35 -6.13 13.66
CA VAL A 108 -11.29 -4.99 13.70
C VAL A 108 -12.69 -5.58 13.72
N GLU A 109 -13.35 -5.57 14.88
CA GLU A 109 -14.78 -5.90 14.99
C GLU A 109 -15.64 -4.88 14.21
N GLY A 110 -16.60 -5.41 13.46
CA GLY A 110 -17.39 -4.66 12.48
C GLY A 110 -18.55 -3.83 13.04
N ALA A 111 -18.90 -2.83 12.20
CA ALA A 111 -20.24 -2.31 11.90
C ALA A 111 -21.13 -1.75 13.03
N GLN A 112 -21.37 -0.42 13.01
CA GLN A 112 -22.75 0.11 12.95
C GLN A 112 -22.80 1.61 12.62
N GLY A 113 -23.64 1.99 11.63
CA GLY A 113 -23.93 3.39 11.31
C GLY A 113 -24.65 3.64 9.98
N ALA A 114 -25.60 2.80 9.58
CA ALA A 114 -26.57 3.17 8.54
C ALA A 114 -27.78 3.84 9.21
N ALA A 115 -28.00 5.14 8.96
CA ALA A 115 -29.31 5.77 8.72
C ALA A 115 -29.25 7.30 8.81
N GLY A 116 -29.72 7.99 7.76
CA GLY A 116 -30.47 9.24 7.91
C GLY A 116 -29.89 10.47 7.20
N GLY A 117 -30.47 10.84 6.05
CA GLY A 117 -30.32 12.20 5.52
C GLY A 117 -30.53 12.36 4.02
N ARG A 118 -31.75 12.16 3.54
CA ARG A 118 -32.16 12.56 2.18
C ARG A 118 -32.10 14.10 2.04
N GLY A 119 -31.56 14.55 0.90
CA GLY A 119 -32.15 15.65 0.13
C GLY A 119 -31.36 16.96 0.06
N HIS A 120 -30.62 17.16 -1.03
CA HIS A 120 -30.65 18.42 -1.79
C HIS A 120 -30.09 18.19 -3.20
N ALA A 121 -30.86 18.55 -4.22
CA ALA A 121 -30.43 18.64 -5.62
C ALA A 121 -30.41 20.13 -6.02
N PRO A 122 -29.94 20.48 -7.23
CA PRO A 122 -28.67 21.15 -7.47
C PRO A 122 -28.81 22.65 -7.75
N SER A 123 -27.73 23.42 -7.60
CA SER A 123 -27.62 24.73 -8.25
C SER A 123 -26.17 25.11 -8.54
N GLY A 124 -25.97 25.78 -9.68
CA GLY A 124 -24.83 26.67 -9.89
C GLY A 124 -23.78 26.20 -10.87
N SER A 125 -23.99 26.51 -12.14
CA SER A 125 -22.95 26.63 -13.16
C SER A 125 -21.83 27.59 -12.72
N GLY A 126 -20.58 27.21 -12.97
CA GLY A 126 -19.43 28.08 -12.81
C GLY A 126 -18.27 27.55 -13.65
N ASP A 127 -18.16 28.11 -14.86
CA ASP A 127 -17.05 27.95 -15.78
C ASP A 127 -15.68 28.20 -15.13
N GLY A 128 -14.65 27.52 -15.64
CA GLY A 128 -13.29 28.08 -15.66
C GLY A 128 -12.16 27.10 -15.36
N THR A 129 -11.52 26.60 -16.44
CA THR A 129 -10.04 26.63 -16.72
C THR A 129 -9.07 26.37 -15.55
N THR A 130 -8.03 25.54 -15.63
CA THR A 130 -7.08 25.17 -16.70
C THR A 130 -6.31 23.93 -16.22
N TRP A 131 -5.91 23.06 -17.16
CA TRP A 131 -4.91 22.00 -16.93
C TRP A 131 -3.49 22.57 -16.77
#